data_AF-A0A3B8WMU3-F1
#
_entry.id   AF-A0A3B8WMU3-F1
#
_cell.length_a   1.000
_cell.length_b   1.000
_cell.length_c   1.000
_cell.angle_alpha   90.00
_cell.angle_beta   90.00
_cell.angle_gamma   90.00
#
_symmetry.space_group_name_H-M   'P 1'
#
loop_
_entity.id
_entity.type
_entity.pdbx_description
1 polymer ?
#
loop_
_entity_poly.entity_id
_entity_poly.type
_entity_poly.pdbx_seq_one_letter_code
_entity_poly.pdbx_strand_id
1 'polypeptide(L)'
;MSLFKFGKKKEESNSNPEPAGRDESIESLIEEKKDMIKGIEDLSQTSVKEVMIPRIDVDFISIDTPEDELMAIIAESGHSRFPVYSESIDNVLGILYVKDLLGIISRHEPIELDKLLRKAYFIPESKKIDGLLREF
;
A
#
# COMPACT_ATOMS: atom_id res chain seq x y z
N MET A 1 59.55 -60.58 -4.72
CA MET A 1 60.87 -59.97 -4.48
C MET A 1 60.64 -58.52 -4.09
N SER A 2 61.25 -58.12 -2.96
CA SER A 2 61.08 -56.86 -2.21
C SER A 2 61.15 -55.58 -3.05
N LEU A 3 60.37 -54.55 -2.64
CA LEU A 3 60.91 -53.19 -2.42
C LEU A 3 59.93 -52.32 -1.61
N PHE A 4 60.31 -52.07 -0.35
CA PHE A 4 59.78 -51.06 0.56
C PHE A 4 60.31 -49.66 0.20
N LYS A 5 59.45 -48.61 0.26
CA LYS A 5 59.68 -47.31 0.96
C LYS A 5 58.44 -46.42 0.79
N PHE A 6 57.73 -46.12 1.89
CA PHE A 6 57.88 -44.96 2.80
C PHE A 6 57.33 -43.64 2.22
N GLY A 7 56.26 -43.15 2.83
CA GLY A 7 55.37 -42.14 2.25
C GLY A 7 55.78 -40.68 2.40
N LYS A 8 54.86 -39.81 1.96
CA LYS A 8 54.70 -38.43 2.43
C LYS A 8 53.29 -37.93 2.15
N LYS A 9 52.68 -37.40 3.23
CA LYS A 9 51.66 -36.35 3.35
C LYS A 9 50.46 -36.34 2.38
N LYS A 10 49.30 -36.61 2.97
CA LYS A 10 48.03 -35.92 2.67
C LYS A 10 48.29 -34.41 2.57
N GLU A 11 48.10 -33.84 1.38
CA GLU A 11 47.66 -32.46 1.25
C GLU A 11 46.14 -32.49 1.28
N GLU A 12 45.58 -32.27 2.47
CA GLU A 12 44.19 -31.87 2.60
C GLU A 12 44.10 -30.46 2.00
N SER A 13 43.61 -30.39 0.75
CA SER A 13 43.12 -29.14 0.19
C SER A 13 41.91 -28.73 1.01
N ASN A 14 42.16 -27.97 2.07
CA ASN A 14 41.13 -27.34 2.86
C ASN A 14 40.54 -26.19 2.03
N SER A 15 39.71 -26.54 1.04
CA SER A 15 38.79 -25.59 0.41
C SER A 15 37.69 -25.32 1.42
N ASN A 16 37.99 -24.44 2.37
CA ASN A 16 36.96 -23.80 3.17
C ASN A 16 36.00 -23.12 2.17
N PRO A 17 34.72 -23.50 2.07
CA PRO A 17 33.81 -22.75 1.22
C PRO A 17 33.70 -21.34 1.81
N GLU A 18 34.09 -20.34 1.03
CA GLU A 18 33.84 -18.94 1.37
C GLU A 18 32.33 -18.76 1.64
N PRO A 19 31.93 -17.92 2.61
CA PRO A 19 30.53 -17.72 2.94
C PRO A 19 29.87 -16.83 1.88
N ALA A 20 29.59 -17.40 0.70
CA ALA A 20 29.01 -16.73 -0.46
C ALA A 20 27.59 -16.14 -0.22
N GLY A 21 26.98 -16.37 0.95
CA GLY A 21 25.61 -15.94 1.25
C GLY A 21 25.46 -14.63 2.02
N ARG A 22 26.53 -13.98 2.51
CA ARG A 22 26.42 -12.71 3.26
C ARG A 22 26.54 -11.46 2.38
N ASP A 23 27.43 -11.47 1.40
CA ASP A 23 27.68 -10.29 0.57
C ASP A 23 26.56 -10.04 -0.44
N GLU A 24 25.93 -11.09 -0.99
CA GLU A 24 24.74 -10.95 -1.86
C GLU A 24 23.56 -10.29 -1.13
N SER A 25 23.39 -10.56 0.16
CA SER A 25 22.34 -9.95 0.98
C SER A 25 22.61 -8.49 1.33
N ILE A 26 23.88 -8.08 1.44
CA ILE A 26 24.25 -6.69 1.70
C ILE A 26 24.14 -5.87 0.41
N GLU A 27 24.58 -6.43 -0.72
CA GLU A 27 24.47 -5.78 -2.02
C GLU A 27 22.99 -5.57 -2.41
N SER A 28 22.12 -6.56 -2.19
CA SER A 28 20.68 -6.41 -2.45
C SER A 28 20.06 -5.32 -1.57
N LEU A 29 20.41 -5.27 -0.29
CA LEU A 29 19.95 -4.23 0.64
C LEU A 29 20.46 -2.83 0.26
N ILE A 30 21.67 -2.74 -0.30
CA ILE A 30 22.22 -1.48 -0.81
C ILE A 30 21.43 -1.03 -2.04
N GLU A 31 21.08 -1.94 -2.94
CA GLU A 31 20.32 -1.61 -4.15
C GLU A 31 18.88 -1.20 -3.83
N GLU A 32 18.18 -1.93 -2.94
CA GLU A 32 16.86 -1.53 -2.43
C GLU A 32 16.87 -0.13 -1.80
N LYS A 33 17.93 0.22 -1.05
CA LYS A 33 18.09 1.55 -0.48
C LYS A 33 18.34 2.62 -1.54
N LYS A 34 19.12 2.33 -2.58
CA LYS A 34 19.32 3.26 -3.70
C LYS A 34 18.00 3.53 -4.41
N ASP A 35 17.19 2.50 -4.66
CA ASP A 35 15.90 2.64 -5.32
C ASP A 35 14.90 3.40 -4.45
N MET A 36 14.90 3.17 -3.13
CA MET A 36 14.11 3.97 -2.20
C MET A 36 14.51 5.46 -2.23
N ILE A 37 15.81 5.77 -2.24
CA ILE A 37 16.29 7.16 -2.29
C ILE A 37 15.87 7.83 -3.60
N LYS A 38 16.03 7.15 -4.75
CA LYS A 38 15.55 7.66 -6.04
C LYS A 38 14.04 7.90 -6.03
N GLY A 39 13.27 6.94 -5.51
CA GLY A 39 11.82 7.08 -5.39
C GLY A 39 11.40 8.29 -4.55
N ILE A 40 12.14 8.62 -3.48
CA ILE A 40 11.88 9.82 -2.67
C ILE A 40 12.14 11.10 -3.49
N GLU A 41 13.21 11.14 -4.28
CA GLU A 41 13.50 12.26 -5.17
C GLU A 41 12.40 12.43 -6.23
N ASP A 42 11.97 11.33 -6.85
CA ASP A 42 10.89 11.31 -7.84
C ASP A 42 9.58 11.82 -7.24
N LEU A 43 9.20 11.37 -6.03
CA LEU A 43 7.99 11.81 -5.33
C LEU A 43 7.94 13.33 -5.08
N SER A 44 9.09 14.00 -4.97
CA SER A 44 9.16 15.46 -4.86
C SER A 44 8.72 16.18 -6.14
N GLN A 45 8.85 15.50 -7.29
CA GLN A 45 8.49 16.02 -8.60
C GLN A 45 7.16 15.43 -9.12
N THR A 46 6.66 14.34 -8.54
CA THR A 46 5.38 13.73 -8.92
C THR A 46 4.19 14.61 -8.50
N SER A 47 3.27 14.85 -9.44
CA SER A 47 1.98 15.49 -9.18
C SER A 47 0.93 14.48 -8.70
N VAL A 48 -0.10 14.96 -8.01
CA VAL A 48 -1.24 14.15 -7.56
C VAL A 48 -1.90 13.41 -8.71
N LYS A 49 -2.02 14.07 -9.86
CA LYS A 49 -2.61 13.47 -11.07
C LYS A 49 -1.97 12.14 -11.46
N GLU A 50 -0.67 11.99 -11.23
CA GLU A 50 0.11 10.83 -11.68
C GLU A 50 -0.10 9.61 -10.77
N VAL A 51 -0.63 9.80 -9.56
CA VAL A 51 -0.80 8.72 -8.56
C VAL A 51 -2.24 8.53 -8.08
N MET A 52 -3.16 9.45 -8.43
CA MET A 52 -4.56 9.35 -8.05
C MET A 52 -5.26 8.19 -8.77
N ILE A 53 -6.32 7.65 -8.16
CA ILE A 53 -7.23 6.75 -8.86
C ILE A 53 -8.08 7.58 -9.84
N PRO A 54 -8.11 7.24 -11.13
CA PRO A 54 -8.96 7.92 -12.10
C PRO A 54 -10.42 7.87 -11.69
N ARG A 55 -11.17 8.95 -11.92
CA ARG A 55 -12.57 9.08 -11.49
C ARG A 55 -13.47 7.93 -11.92
N ILE A 56 -13.24 7.35 -13.10
CA ILE A 56 -14.03 6.24 -13.64
C ILE A 56 -13.81 4.92 -12.89
N ASP A 57 -12.69 4.82 -12.17
CA ASP A 57 -12.26 3.63 -11.43
C ASP A 57 -12.47 3.79 -9.91
N VAL A 58 -13.09 4.89 -9.47
CA VAL A 58 -13.41 5.13 -8.06
C VAL A 58 -14.79 4.57 -7.75
N ASP A 59 -14.86 3.71 -6.74
CA ASP A 59 -16.13 3.26 -6.17
C ASP A 59 -16.76 4.37 -5.31
N PHE A 60 -17.76 5.03 -5.88
CA PHE A 60 -18.57 6.04 -5.21
C PHE A 60 -19.82 5.43 -4.58
N ILE A 61 -20.25 5.96 -3.44
CA ILE A 61 -21.48 5.56 -2.77
C ILE A 61 -22.46 6.74 -2.77
N SER A 62 -23.70 6.52 -3.22
CA SER A 62 -24.75 7.54 -3.09
C SER A 62 -25.20 7.66 -1.64
N ILE A 63 -25.52 8.86 -1.17
CA ILE A 63 -26.13 9.06 0.16
C ILE A 63 -27.48 8.34 0.30
N ASP A 64 -28.16 8.11 -0.82
CA ASP A 64 -29.45 7.43 -0.88
C ASP A 64 -29.34 5.91 -1.08
N THR A 65 -28.11 5.35 -1.00
CA THR A 65 -27.88 3.90 -1.19
C THR A 65 -28.54 3.11 -0.05
N PRO A 66 -29.41 2.13 -0.36
CA PRO A 66 -30.01 1.26 0.66
C PRO A 66 -28.96 0.47 1.45
N GLU A 67 -29.26 0.15 2.71
CA GLU A 67 -28.33 -0.53 3.61
C GLU A 67 -27.80 -1.87 3.07
N ASP A 68 -28.67 -2.70 2.50
CA ASP A 68 -28.28 -4.00 1.94
C ASP A 68 -27.30 -3.85 0.76
N GLU A 69 -27.52 -2.84 -0.09
CA GLU A 69 -26.67 -2.55 -1.25
C GLU A 69 -25.34 -1.93 -0.81
N LEU A 70 -25.37 -1.03 0.18
CA LEU A 70 -24.18 -0.46 0.81
C LEU A 70 -23.27 -1.58 1.35
N MET A 71 -23.83 -2.54 2.07
CA MET A 71 -23.06 -3.66 2.63
C MET A 71 -22.48 -4.56 1.55
N ALA A 72 -23.21 -4.79 0.45
CA ALA A 72 -22.70 -5.53 -0.71
C ALA A 72 -21.51 -4.81 -1.37
N ILE A 73 -21.63 -3.51 -1.66
CA ILE A 73 -20.55 -2.69 -2.25
C ILE A 73 -19.29 -2.75 -1.40
N ILE A 74 -19.44 -2.58 -0.08
CA ILE A 74 -18.31 -2.61 0.87
C ILE A 74 -17.63 -3.98 0.89
N ALA A 75 -18.42 -5.06 0.89
CA ALA A 75 -17.88 -6.41 0.93
C ALA A 75 -17.18 -6.81 -0.38
N GLU A 76 -17.70 -6.39 -1.53
CA GLU A 76 -17.16 -6.72 -2.85
C GLU A 76 -15.89 -5.93 -3.18
N SER A 77 -15.87 -4.63 -2.93
CA SER A 77 -14.72 -3.77 -3.22
C SER A 77 -13.54 -3.98 -2.26
N GLY A 78 -13.83 -4.31 -0.98
CA GLY A 78 -12.81 -4.49 0.06
C GLY A 78 -12.07 -3.21 0.46
N HIS A 79 -12.55 -2.04 0.03
CA HIS A 79 -11.94 -0.76 0.39
C HIS A 79 -12.32 -0.32 1.79
N SER A 80 -11.41 0.38 2.48
CA SER A 80 -11.67 0.88 3.83
C SER A 80 -12.39 2.22 3.86
N ARG A 81 -12.38 2.96 2.75
CA ARG A 81 -12.90 4.32 2.64
C ARG A 81 -13.57 4.54 1.29
N PHE A 82 -14.73 5.20 1.31
CA PHE A 82 -15.51 5.50 0.12
C PHE A 82 -15.90 6.97 0.10
N PRO A 83 -15.76 7.67 -1.04
CA PRO A 83 -16.40 8.95 -1.23
C PRO A 83 -17.92 8.77 -1.31
N VAL A 84 -18.64 9.57 -0.54
CA VAL A 84 -20.11 9.58 -0.55
C VAL A 84 -20.60 10.87 -1.22
N TYR A 85 -21.52 10.74 -2.17
CA TYR A 85 -22.03 11.87 -2.96
C TYR A 85 -23.55 11.98 -2.89
N SER A 86 -24.09 13.11 -3.36
CA SER A 86 -25.53 13.33 -3.50
C SER A 86 -25.86 13.92 -4.86
N GLU A 87 -26.89 13.38 -5.52
CA GLU A 87 -27.36 13.70 -6.88
C GLU A 87 -26.35 13.41 -8.01
N SER A 88 -25.12 13.92 -7.89
CA SER A 88 -24.01 13.71 -8.82
C SER A 88 -22.72 13.39 -8.07
N ILE A 89 -21.88 12.55 -8.66
CA ILE A 89 -20.52 12.24 -8.17
C ILE A 89 -19.59 13.46 -8.11
N ASP A 90 -19.96 14.58 -8.76
CA ASP A 90 -19.28 15.88 -8.60
C ASP A 90 -19.53 16.51 -7.22
N ASN A 91 -20.63 16.13 -6.56
CA ASN A 91 -21.06 16.66 -5.27
C ASN A 91 -20.77 15.66 -4.14
N VAL A 92 -19.48 15.51 -3.83
CA VAL A 92 -19.01 14.67 -2.73
C VAL A 92 -19.29 15.36 -1.39
N LEU A 93 -20.14 14.73 -0.57
CA LEU A 93 -20.51 15.20 0.76
C LEU A 93 -19.42 14.90 1.80
N GLY A 94 -18.71 13.79 1.65
CA GLY A 94 -17.69 13.36 2.59
C GLY A 94 -17.11 11.99 2.27
N ILE A 95 -16.35 11.44 3.23
CA ILE A 95 -15.74 10.12 3.15
C ILE A 95 -16.34 9.23 4.24
N LEU A 96 -16.90 8.10 3.83
CA LEU A 96 -17.32 7.02 4.72
C LEU A 96 -16.11 6.17 5.09
N TYR A 97 -15.96 5.85 6.37
CA TYR A 97 -14.97 4.90 6.87
C TYR A 97 -15.69 3.62 7.27
N VAL A 98 -15.38 2.50 6.62
CA VAL A 98 -16.08 1.22 6.85
C VAL A 98 -16.00 0.77 8.31
N LYS A 99 -14.86 1.01 8.97
CA LYS A 99 -14.69 0.67 10.38
C LYS A 99 -15.72 1.33 11.31
N ASP A 100 -16.25 2.49 10.92
CA ASP A 100 -17.22 3.24 11.73
C ASP A 100 -18.61 2.55 11.68
N LEU A 101 -18.86 1.69 10.68
CA LEU A 101 -20.07 0.86 10.58
C LEU A 101 -20.07 -0.31 11.57
N LEU A 102 -18.90 -0.82 11.95
CA LEU A 102 -18.78 -2.05 12.76
C LEU A 102 -19.55 -1.95 14.08
N GLY A 103 -19.51 -0.78 14.74
CA GLY A 103 -20.23 -0.56 15.99
C GLY A 103 -21.75 -0.53 15.81
N ILE A 104 -22.23 0.03 14.71
CA ILE A 104 -23.65 0.16 14.37
C ILE A 104 -24.23 -1.21 14.04
N ILE A 105 -23.54 -1.95 13.17
CA ILE A 105 -23.88 -3.32 12.79
C ILE A 105 -23.93 -4.21 14.03
N SER A 106 -22.92 -4.11 14.91
CA SER A 106 -22.92 -4.90 16.16
C SER A 106 -24.11 -4.61 17.06
N ARG A 107 -24.68 -3.39 17.02
CA ARG A 107 -25.86 -2.99 17.80
C ARG A 107 -27.18 -3.18 17.04
N HIS A 108 -27.14 -3.60 15.78
CA HIS A 108 -28.32 -3.72 14.90
C HIS A 108 -29.10 -2.40 14.81
N GLU A 109 -28.37 -1.28 14.79
CA GLU A 109 -28.92 0.06 14.60
C GLU A 109 -29.00 0.37 13.10
N PRO A 110 -29.97 1.18 12.64
CA PRO A 110 -30.04 1.60 11.24
C PRO A 110 -28.83 2.45 10.87
N ILE A 111 -28.31 2.26 9.65
CA ILE A 111 -27.18 3.04 9.15
C ILE A 111 -27.67 4.40 8.63
N GLU A 112 -27.36 5.45 9.37
CA GLU A 112 -27.58 6.84 8.96
C GLU A 112 -26.28 7.42 8.38
N LEU A 113 -26.10 7.27 7.06
CA LEU A 113 -24.86 7.63 6.35
C LEU A 113 -24.43 9.09 6.59
N ASP A 114 -25.39 10.03 6.62
CA ASP A 114 -25.17 11.47 6.82
C ASP A 114 -24.40 11.78 8.12
N LYS A 115 -24.64 11.00 9.17
CA LYS A 115 -23.97 11.17 10.48
C LYS A 115 -22.58 10.55 10.55
N LEU A 116 -22.23 9.72 9.57
CA LEU A 116 -20.98 8.96 9.54
C LEU A 116 -19.94 9.57 8.59
N LEU A 117 -20.36 10.54 7.78
CA LEU A 117 -19.47 11.18 6.83
C LEU A 117 -18.42 12.03 7.55
N ARG A 118 -17.16 11.75 7.22
CA ARG A 118 -16.04 12.61 7.60
C ARG A 118 -15.79 13.62 6.50
N LYS A 119 -15.33 14.81 6.88
CA LYS A 119 -15.04 15.90 5.93
C LYS A 119 -14.05 15.43 4.86
N ALA A 120 -14.42 15.59 3.59
CA ALA A 120 -13.52 15.37 2.47
C ALA A 120 -12.54 16.54 2.31
N TYR A 121 -11.31 16.23 1.90
CA TYR A 121 -10.29 17.22 1.55
C TYR A 121 -10.17 17.28 0.03
N PHE A 122 -10.24 18.48 -0.52
CA PHE A 122 -10.12 18.73 -1.95
C PHE A 122 -8.78 19.40 -2.24
N ILE A 123 -8.08 18.88 -3.26
CA ILE A 123 -6.78 19.36 -3.68
C ILE A 123 -6.72 19.42 -5.21
N PRO A 124 -5.94 20.34 -5.79
CA PRO A 124 -5.78 20.39 -7.24
C PRO A 124 -4.89 19.25 -7.74
N GLU A 125 -5.19 18.74 -8.94
CA GLU A 125 -4.41 17.68 -9.62
C GLU A 125 -2.92 18.04 -9.79
N SER A 126 -2.61 19.33 -9.92
CA SER A 126 -1.24 19.83 -10.11
C SER A 126 -0.40 19.91 -8.82
N LYS A 127 -1.01 19.66 -7.65
CA LYS A 127 -0.29 19.67 -6.37
C LYS A 127 0.79 18.58 -6.36
N LYS A 128 1.95 18.87 -5.77
CA LYS A 128 3.05 17.91 -5.60
C LYS A 128 2.79 16.97 -4.42
N ILE A 129 3.20 15.71 -4.55
CA ILE A 129 2.94 14.67 -3.56
C ILE A 129 3.68 14.91 -2.26
N ASP A 130 4.92 15.39 -2.31
CA ASP A 130 5.69 15.71 -1.10
C ASP A 130 5.02 16.78 -0.22
N GLY A 131 4.37 17.77 -0.84
CA GLY A 131 3.57 18.77 -0.15
C GLY A 131 2.31 18.16 0.46
N LEU A 132 1.63 17.27 -0.28
CA LEU A 132 0.43 16.59 0.20
C LEU A 132 0.73 15.69 1.40
N LEU A 133 1.82 14.92 1.38
CA LEU A 133 2.19 14.00 2.46
C LEU A 133 2.49 14.70 3.78
N ARG A 134 2.85 15.99 3.77
CA ARG A 134 3.11 16.78 4.99
C ARG A 134 1.83 17.30 5.66
N GLU A 135 0.71 17.32 4.93
CA GLU A 135 -0.58 17.81 5.42
C GLU A 135 -1.44 16.72 6.07
N PHE A 136 -1.07 15.44 5.87
CA PHE A 136 -1.75 14.27 6.40
C PHE A 136 -1.19 13.78 7.74
#